data_AF-A0A356NPQ3-F1
#
_entry.id   AF-A0A356NPQ3-F1
#
_cell.length_a   1.000
_cell.length_b   1.000
_cell.length_c   1.000
_cell.angle_alpha   90.00
_cell.angle_beta   90.00
_cell.angle_gamma   90.00
#
_symmetry.space_group_name_H-M   'P 1'
#
loop_
_entity.id
_entity.type
_entity.pdbx_description
1 polymer ?
#
loop_
_entity_poly.entity_id
_entity_poly.type
_entity_poly.pdbx_seq_one_letter_code
_entity_poly.pdbx_strand_id
1 'polypeptide(L)'
;MWRFQFMGFPVTVHWWFWLTMFLLGGGINLDRADQLLAPLLFMVAAFISIMVHELGHALAGRKYGAVPSIHLHGFGGVTTLPGGYFSRNQSMFVSFAGPLASLILGLAAFMLLPLVLSSSPVLAYVLSVMVWINTVWTFLNLLPIQPLDGGQIFRDFMGPSRRENVRWVGVIVASLVALWALQLDRVFLCMMMAYLAYMNYQESPGEGGVITH
;
A
#
# COMPACT_ATOMS: atom_id res chain seq x y z
N MET A 1 -2.98 12.64 -15.57
CA MET A 1 -3.55 11.54 -14.76
C MET A 1 -4.33 10.65 -15.73
N TRP A 2 -4.19 9.34 -15.65
CA TRP A 2 -4.91 8.39 -16.49
C TRP A 2 -6.11 7.85 -15.72
N ARG A 3 -7.31 7.86 -16.30
CA ARG A 3 -8.55 7.40 -15.66
C ARG A 3 -9.19 6.28 -16.47
N PHE A 4 -9.68 5.25 -15.80
CA PHE A 4 -10.44 4.15 -16.42
C PHE A 4 -11.39 3.50 -15.39
N GLN A 5 -12.25 2.59 -15.86
CA GLN A 5 -13.16 1.82 -15.01
C GLN A 5 -12.64 0.38 -14.91
N PHE A 6 -12.58 -0.17 -13.70
CA PHE A 6 -12.18 -1.56 -13.47
C PHE A 6 -13.12 -2.23 -12.47
N MET A 7 -13.78 -3.32 -12.87
CA MET A 7 -14.78 -4.04 -12.05
C MET A 7 -15.91 -3.15 -11.49
N GLY A 8 -16.23 -2.05 -12.19
CA GLY A 8 -17.21 -1.06 -11.76
C GLY A 8 -16.69 -0.02 -10.76
N PHE A 9 -15.37 0.06 -10.56
CA PHE A 9 -14.71 1.09 -9.76
C PHE A 9 -13.98 2.09 -10.67
N PRO A 10 -14.16 3.41 -10.47
CA PRO A 10 -13.30 4.40 -11.09
C PRO A 10 -11.87 4.29 -10.53
N VAL A 11 -10.90 4.15 -11.43
CA VAL A 11 -9.47 4.08 -11.12
C VAL A 11 -8.77 5.27 -11.75
N THR A 12 -8.00 6.01 -10.94
CA THR A 12 -7.12 7.09 -11.40
C THR A 12 -5.67 6.73 -11.12
N VAL A 13 -4.81 6.78 -12.13
CA VAL A 13 -3.37 6.56 -11.99
C VAL A 13 -2.65 7.88 -12.27
N HIS A 14 -1.92 8.35 -11.27
CA HIS A 14 -1.10 9.54 -11.40
C HIS A 14 0.19 9.23 -12.16
N TRP A 15 0.71 10.18 -12.95
CA TRP A 15 1.89 9.90 -13.79
C TRP A 15 3.14 9.60 -12.96
N TRP A 16 3.27 10.21 -11.78
CA TRP A 16 4.40 9.98 -10.87
C TRP A 16 4.36 8.62 -10.16
N PHE A 17 3.22 7.90 -10.21
CA PHE A 17 3.17 6.49 -9.81
C PHE A 17 4.17 5.69 -10.65
N TRP A 18 4.10 5.83 -11.97
CA TRP A 18 4.97 5.12 -12.91
C TRP A 18 6.44 5.48 -12.72
N LEU A 19 6.72 6.77 -12.53
CA LEU A 19 8.08 7.23 -12.23
C LEU A 19 8.61 6.57 -10.95
N THR A 20 7.82 6.56 -9.87
CA THR A 20 8.27 5.98 -8.60
C THR A 20 8.52 4.48 -8.74
N MET A 21 7.61 3.74 -9.39
CA MET A 21 7.79 2.30 -9.59
C MET A 21 9.00 1.99 -10.47
N PHE A 22 9.28 2.82 -11.48
CA PHE A 22 10.49 2.69 -12.30
C PHE A 22 11.76 2.88 -11.48
N LEU A 23 11.82 3.93 -10.65
CA LEU A 23 12.98 4.23 -9.79
C LEU A 23 13.19 3.12 -8.74
N LEU A 24 12.12 2.68 -8.08
CA LEU A 24 12.15 1.57 -7.11
C LEU A 24 12.51 0.23 -7.77
N GLY A 25 12.12 0.02 -9.02
CA GLY A 25 12.49 -1.13 -9.84
C GLY A 25 13.95 -1.14 -10.29
N GLY A 26 14.76 -0.15 -9.89
CA GLY A 26 16.19 -0.06 -10.22
C GLY A 26 16.50 0.87 -11.39
N GLY A 27 15.53 1.65 -11.88
CA GLY A 27 15.72 2.57 -13.02
C GLY A 27 16.79 3.65 -12.84
N ILE A 28 17.26 3.89 -11.60
CA ILE A 28 18.36 4.83 -11.30
C ILE A 28 19.73 4.23 -11.64
N ASN A 29 19.88 2.91 -11.54
CA ASN A 29 21.17 2.22 -11.64
C ASN A 29 21.38 1.61 -13.03
N LEU A 30 20.86 2.28 -14.07
CA LEU A 30 20.93 1.80 -15.44
C LEU A 30 22.20 2.30 -16.12
N ASP A 31 23.13 1.39 -16.41
CA ASP A 31 24.35 1.68 -17.17
C ASP A 31 24.20 1.33 -18.66
N ARG A 32 23.23 0.47 -18.99
CA ARG A 32 23.02 -0.07 -20.33
C ARG A 32 21.54 -0.27 -20.64
N ALA A 33 21.18 -0.19 -21.92
CA ALA A 33 19.79 -0.30 -22.37
C ALA A 33 19.16 -1.69 -22.12
N ASP A 34 19.95 -2.76 -22.09
CA ASP A 34 19.47 -4.12 -21.82
C ASP A 34 18.97 -4.30 -20.37
N GLN A 35 19.38 -3.43 -19.45
CA GLN A 35 18.94 -3.45 -18.05
C GLN A 35 17.52 -2.86 -17.87
N LEU A 36 16.95 -2.20 -18.89
CA LEU A 36 15.63 -1.57 -18.82
C LEU A 36 14.49 -2.56 -18.57
N LEU A 37 14.66 -3.82 -18.99
CA LEU A 37 13.58 -4.81 -18.89
C LEU A 37 13.15 -5.05 -17.43
N ALA A 38 14.10 -5.12 -16.49
CA ALA A 38 13.79 -5.43 -15.10
C ALA A 38 12.94 -4.33 -14.41
N PRO A 39 13.31 -3.03 -14.44
CA PRO A 39 12.46 -1.96 -13.92
C PRO A 39 11.07 -1.91 -14.59
N LEU A 40 10.97 -2.17 -15.89
CA LEU A 40 9.68 -2.20 -16.59
C LEU A 40 8.79 -3.35 -16.12
N LEU A 41 9.35 -4.54 -15.95
CA LEU A 41 8.63 -5.69 -15.39
C LEU A 41 8.24 -5.44 -13.94
N PHE A 42 9.11 -4.78 -13.15
CA PHE A 42 8.79 -4.36 -11.79
C PHE A 42 7.60 -3.40 -11.76
N MET A 43 7.55 -2.41 -12.65
CA MET A 43 6.42 -1.47 -12.74
C MET A 43 5.08 -2.20 -12.96
N VAL A 44 5.07 -3.19 -13.85
CA VAL A 44 3.87 -3.98 -14.12
C VAL A 44 3.47 -4.81 -12.89
N ALA A 45 4.43 -5.52 -12.29
CA ALA A 45 4.20 -6.32 -11.08
C ALA A 45 3.70 -5.47 -9.90
N ALA A 46 4.29 -4.29 -9.70
CA ALA A 46 3.91 -3.34 -8.66
C ALA A 46 2.52 -2.76 -8.89
N PHE A 47 2.20 -2.37 -10.13
CA PHE A 47 0.87 -1.90 -10.50
C PHE A 47 -0.20 -2.95 -10.19
N ILE A 48 0.00 -4.21 -10.62
CA ILE A 48 -0.96 -5.29 -10.34
C ILE A 48 -1.09 -5.52 -8.83
N SER A 49 0.02 -5.55 -8.10
CA SER A 49 0.02 -5.83 -6.66
C SER A 49 -0.69 -4.75 -5.85
N ILE A 50 -0.37 -3.48 -6.10
CA ILE A 50 -1.03 -2.34 -5.43
C ILE A 50 -2.49 -2.25 -5.87
N MET A 51 -2.82 -2.49 -7.13
CA MET A 51 -4.21 -2.50 -7.58
C MET A 51 -5.03 -3.58 -6.85
N VAL A 52 -4.51 -4.80 -6.73
CA VAL A 52 -5.21 -5.90 -6.04
C VAL A 52 -5.39 -5.60 -4.55
N HIS A 53 -4.42 -4.95 -3.93
CA HIS A 53 -4.54 -4.44 -2.56
C HIS A 53 -5.72 -3.45 -2.43
N GLU A 54 -5.74 -2.40 -3.24
CA GLU A 54 -6.80 -1.39 -3.22
C GLU A 54 -8.17 -1.98 -3.56
N LEU A 55 -8.22 -2.95 -4.48
CA LEU A 55 -9.45 -3.66 -4.79
C LEU A 55 -10.00 -4.44 -3.60
N GLY A 56 -9.13 -4.96 -2.71
CA GLY A 56 -9.55 -5.57 -1.45
C GLY A 56 -10.39 -4.61 -0.61
N HIS A 57 -9.90 -3.38 -0.41
CA HIS A 57 -10.65 -2.33 0.30
C HIS A 57 -11.92 -1.92 -0.44
N ALA A 58 -11.83 -1.72 -1.75
CA ALA A 58 -12.98 -1.29 -2.56
C ALA A 58 -14.12 -2.33 -2.51
N LEU A 59 -13.82 -3.62 -2.68
CA LEU A 59 -14.80 -4.69 -2.60
C LEU A 59 -15.41 -4.80 -1.20
N ALA A 60 -14.58 -4.70 -0.14
CA ALA A 60 -15.06 -4.74 1.24
C ALA A 60 -15.94 -3.53 1.58
N GLY A 61 -15.56 -2.32 1.17
CA GLY A 61 -16.36 -1.11 1.40
C GLY A 61 -17.68 -1.12 0.63
N ARG A 62 -17.67 -1.60 -0.61
CA ARG A 62 -18.88 -1.74 -1.45
C ARG A 62 -19.91 -2.67 -0.80
N LYS A 63 -19.47 -3.75 -0.14
CA LYS A 63 -20.34 -4.66 0.61
C LYS A 63 -21.16 -3.93 1.69
N TYR A 64 -20.63 -2.83 2.24
CA TYR A 64 -21.27 -2.01 3.25
C TYR A 64 -21.89 -0.72 2.69
N GLY A 65 -22.13 -0.64 1.38
CA GLY A 65 -22.87 0.46 0.74
C GLY A 65 -22.04 1.67 0.33
N ALA A 66 -20.71 1.64 0.49
CA ALA A 66 -19.85 2.69 -0.03
C ALA A 66 -19.79 2.66 -1.58
N VAL A 67 -19.36 3.77 -2.18
CA VAL A 67 -19.13 3.94 -3.62
C VAL A 67 -17.63 4.16 -3.87
N PRO A 68 -16.81 3.09 -3.93
CA PRO A 68 -15.36 3.22 -3.88
C PRO A 68 -14.76 3.92 -5.10
N SER A 69 -13.67 4.64 -4.90
CA SER A 69 -12.79 5.10 -5.98
C SER A 69 -11.33 4.87 -5.63
N ILE A 70 -10.53 4.42 -6.59
CA ILE A 70 -9.14 4.01 -6.38
C ILE A 70 -8.22 5.04 -7.04
N HIS A 71 -7.22 5.53 -6.30
CA HIS A 71 -6.22 6.46 -6.79
C HIS A 71 -4.82 5.91 -6.53
N LEU A 72 -4.03 5.73 -7.58
CA LEU A 72 -2.64 5.23 -7.49
C LEU A 72 -1.65 6.38 -7.67
N HIS A 73 -0.75 6.55 -6.71
CA HIS A 73 0.23 7.64 -6.63
C HIS A 73 1.61 7.14 -6.18
N GLY A 74 2.63 8.00 -6.18
CA GLY A 74 4.02 7.60 -5.89
C GLY A 74 4.29 6.98 -4.51
N PHE A 75 3.35 7.06 -3.57
CA PHE A 75 3.49 6.40 -2.26
C PHE A 75 2.68 5.10 -2.16
N GLY A 76 1.98 4.67 -3.22
CA GLY A 76 1.12 3.48 -3.21
C GLY A 76 -0.23 3.72 -3.88
N GLY A 77 -1.28 3.20 -3.26
CA GLY A 77 -2.67 3.45 -3.61
C GLY A 77 -3.44 4.05 -2.45
N VAL A 78 -4.57 4.67 -2.76
CA VAL A 78 -5.58 5.06 -1.77
C VAL A 78 -6.95 4.76 -2.34
N THR A 79 -7.77 4.07 -1.55
CA THR A 79 -9.17 3.82 -1.84
C THR A 79 -10.05 4.75 -1.01
N THR A 80 -10.75 5.67 -1.67
CA THR A 80 -11.77 6.49 -1.03
C THR A 80 -13.08 5.72 -0.96
N LEU A 81 -13.81 5.81 0.15
CA LEU A 81 -15.07 5.08 0.37
C LEU A 81 -16.25 6.03 0.69
N PRO A 82 -16.61 6.96 -0.22
CA PRO A 82 -17.72 7.87 0.02
C PRO A 82 -19.05 7.13 0.22
N GLY A 83 -19.91 7.68 1.07
CA GLY A 83 -21.21 7.10 1.41
C GLY A 83 -21.17 5.88 2.35
N GLY A 84 -19.98 5.38 2.68
CA GLY A 84 -19.81 4.31 3.67
C GLY A 84 -19.89 4.82 5.11
N TYR A 85 -20.89 4.37 5.87
CA TYR A 85 -20.93 4.56 7.32
C TYR A 85 -20.62 3.24 8.00
N PHE A 86 -19.38 3.10 8.48
CA PHE A 86 -18.89 1.84 9.03
C PHE A 86 -18.92 1.85 10.57
N SER A 87 -19.41 0.77 11.16
CA SER A 87 -19.11 0.46 12.55
C SER A 87 -17.61 0.16 12.70
N ARG A 88 -17.07 0.25 13.93
CA ARG A 88 -15.65 -0.05 14.20
C ARG A 88 -15.22 -1.42 13.65
N ASN A 89 -16.08 -2.44 13.78
CA ASN A 89 -15.78 -3.78 13.27
C ASN A 89 -15.80 -3.84 11.73
N GLN A 90 -16.71 -3.10 11.10
CA GLN A 90 -16.76 -3.01 9.63
C GLN A 90 -15.53 -2.27 9.10
N SER A 91 -15.12 -1.18 9.75
CA SER A 91 -13.93 -0.42 9.39
C SER A 91 -12.66 -1.26 9.53
N MET A 92 -12.48 -1.98 10.66
CA MET A 92 -11.38 -2.93 10.82
C MET A 92 -11.36 -4.01 9.72
N PHE A 93 -12.53 -4.56 9.36
CA PHE A 93 -12.62 -5.55 8.29
C PHE A 93 -12.24 -4.96 6.93
N VAL A 94 -12.72 -3.75 6.61
CA VAL A 94 -12.38 -3.05 5.37
C VAL A 94 -10.88 -2.75 5.30
N SER A 95 -10.27 -2.24 6.36
CA SER A 95 -8.82 -2.00 6.43
C SER A 95 -8.01 -3.30 6.37
N PHE A 96 -8.53 -4.42 6.87
CA PHE A 96 -7.84 -5.72 6.73
C PHE A 96 -7.96 -6.35 5.34
N ALA A 97 -8.95 -5.94 4.53
CA ALA A 97 -9.24 -6.56 3.25
C ALA A 97 -8.13 -6.37 2.21
N GLY A 98 -7.48 -5.21 2.15
CA GLY A 98 -6.35 -4.96 1.25
C GLY A 98 -5.13 -5.83 1.56
N PRO A 99 -4.61 -5.82 2.81
CA PRO A 99 -3.54 -6.71 3.25
C PRO A 99 -3.83 -8.19 2.98
N LEU A 100 -5.07 -8.63 3.22
CA LEU A 100 -5.49 -10.00 2.92
C LEU A 100 -5.46 -10.31 1.41
N ALA A 101 -5.94 -9.39 0.56
CA ALA A 101 -5.90 -9.54 -0.89
C ALA A 101 -4.45 -9.62 -1.41
N SER A 102 -3.56 -8.77 -0.89
CA SER A 102 -2.13 -8.83 -1.18
C SER A 102 -1.52 -10.17 -0.77
N LEU A 103 -1.79 -10.67 0.44
CA LEU A 103 -1.26 -11.97 0.88
C LEU A 103 -1.73 -13.12 0.01
N ILE A 104 -3.01 -13.13 -0.39
CA ILE A 104 -3.54 -14.15 -1.30
C ILE A 104 -2.82 -14.09 -2.65
N LEU A 105 -2.62 -12.89 -3.21
CA LEU A 105 -1.91 -12.71 -4.47
C LEU A 105 -0.44 -13.14 -4.37
N GLY A 106 0.25 -12.74 -3.30
CA GLY A 106 1.63 -13.12 -3.03
C GLY A 106 1.79 -14.63 -2.87
N LEU A 107 0.87 -15.28 -2.14
CA LEU A 107 0.86 -16.74 -1.98
C LEU A 107 0.62 -17.45 -3.32
N ALA A 108 -0.33 -16.97 -4.12
CA ALA A 108 -0.56 -17.52 -5.46
C ALA A 108 0.69 -17.39 -6.35
N ALA A 109 1.34 -16.22 -6.34
CA ALA A 109 2.57 -16.00 -7.10
C ALA A 109 3.71 -16.93 -6.63
N PHE A 110 3.83 -17.13 -5.31
CA PHE A 110 4.82 -18.04 -4.71
C PHE A 110 4.60 -19.50 -5.14
N MET A 111 3.35 -19.96 -5.13
CA MET A 111 2.99 -21.32 -5.53
C MET A 111 3.22 -21.58 -7.04
N LEU A 112 3.02 -20.56 -7.87
CA LEU A 112 3.22 -20.65 -9.32
C LEU A 112 4.68 -20.52 -9.75
N LEU A 113 5.49 -19.78 -8.99
CA LEU A 113 6.92 -19.52 -9.29
C LEU A 113 7.71 -20.79 -9.66
N PRO A 114 7.73 -21.89 -8.87
CA PRO A 114 8.52 -23.08 -9.20
C PRO A 114 8.13 -23.74 -10.52
N LEU A 115 6.90 -23.54 -11.02
CA LEU A 115 6.42 -24.12 -12.27
C LEU A 115 7.01 -23.44 -13.51
N VAL A 116 7.54 -22.22 -13.35
CA VAL A 116 7.99 -21.38 -14.47
C VAL A 116 9.49 -21.03 -14.41
N LEU A 117 10.17 -21.39 -13.31
CA LEU A 117 11.59 -21.07 -13.09
C LEU A 117 12.50 -21.46 -14.26
N SER A 118 12.29 -22.64 -14.84
CA SER A 118 13.12 -23.17 -15.94
C SER A 118 12.57 -22.85 -17.34
N SER A 119 11.27 -22.54 -17.46
CA SER A 119 10.59 -22.41 -18.75
C SER A 119 10.41 -20.96 -19.20
N SER A 120 10.31 -20.00 -18.27
CA SER A 120 10.12 -18.59 -18.59
C SER A 120 10.80 -17.68 -17.55
N PRO A 121 12.06 -17.25 -17.81
CA PRO A 121 12.79 -16.35 -16.91
C PRO A 121 12.06 -15.03 -16.64
N VAL A 122 11.37 -14.50 -17.66
CA VAL A 122 10.59 -13.26 -17.54
C VAL A 122 9.41 -13.43 -16.58
N LEU A 123 8.63 -14.50 -16.74
CA LEU A 123 7.49 -14.76 -15.85
C LEU A 123 7.95 -15.10 -14.44
N ALA A 124 9.04 -15.87 -14.30
CA ALA A 124 9.66 -16.15 -13.01
C ALA A 124 10.08 -14.86 -12.28
N TYR A 125 10.66 -13.90 -13.00
CA TYR A 125 11.00 -12.58 -12.44
C TYR A 125 9.75 -11.81 -12.00
N VAL A 126 8.70 -11.75 -12.83
CA VAL A 126 7.46 -11.06 -12.45
C VAL A 126 6.84 -11.69 -11.20
N LEU A 127 6.74 -13.02 -11.13
CA LEU A 127 6.19 -13.72 -9.98
C LEU A 127 7.04 -13.51 -8.72
N SER A 128 8.38 -13.53 -8.83
CA SER A 128 9.26 -13.29 -7.68
C SER A 128 9.12 -11.85 -7.15
N VAL A 129 9.00 -10.87 -8.04
CA VAL A 129 8.70 -9.48 -7.68
C VAL A 129 7.32 -9.36 -7.04
N MET A 130 6.29 -10.04 -7.57
CA MET A 130 4.96 -10.03 -6.97
C MET A 130 4.95 -10.65 -5.57
N VAL A 131 5.67 -11.75 -5.33
CA VAL A 131 5.84 -12.30 -3.97
C VAL A 131 6.44 -11.24 -3.06
N TRP A 132 7.58 -10.67 -3.46
CA TRP A 132 8.28 -9.65 -2.68
C TRP A 132 7.40 -8.44 -2.36
N ILE A 133 6.78 -7.83 -3.38
CA ILE A 133 5.93 -6.65 -3.21
C ILE A 133 4.75 -6.97 -2.31
N ASN A 134 4.00 -8.04 -2.57
CA ASN A 134 2.82 -8.35 -1.76
C ASN A 134 3.17 -8.70 -0.31
N THR A 135 4.34 -9.31 -0.06
CA THR A 135 4.81 -9.55 1.31
C THR A 135 5.20 -8.24 1.99
N VAL A 136 6.11 -7.47 1.41
CA VAL A 136 6.63 -6.23 2.03
C VAL A 136 5.55 -5.17 2.16
N TRP A 137 4.75 -4.97 1.11
CA TRP A 137 3.64 -4.00 1.10
C TRP A 137 2.60 -4.34 2.17
N THR A 138 2.25 -5.62 2.34
CA THR A 138 1.35 -6.04 3.43
C THR A 138 1.94 -5.73 4.80
N PHE A 139 3.18 -6.14 5.07
CA PHE A 139 3.76 -5.92 6.40
C PHE A 139 3.95 -4.44 6.72
N LEU A 140 4.32 -3.63 5.73
CA LEU A 140 4.36 -2.17 5.89
C LEU A 140 2.96 -1.62 6.18
N ASN A 141 1.94 -2.01 5.42
CA ASN A 141 0.58 -1.52 5.64
C ASN A 141 -0.01 -1.97 6.98
N LEU A 142 0.39 -3.13 7.51
CA LEU A 142 -0.05 -3.60 8.83
C LEU A 142 0.67 -2.94 10.01
N LEU A 143 1.63 -2.03 9.78
CA LEU A 143 2.22 -1.25 10.85
C LEU A 143 1.15 -0.33 11.48
N PRO A 144 1.15 -0.14 12.81
CA PRO A 144 0.18 0.71 13.52
C PRO A 144 0.49 2.21 13.35
N ILE A 145 0.57 2.69 12.11
CA ILE A 145 0.90 4.06 11.72
C ILE A 145 -0.24 4.60 10.86
N GLN A 146 -0.83 5.74 11.20
CA GLN A 146 -1.82 6.38 10.31
C GLN A 146 -1.12 6.98 9.08
N PRO A 147 -1.70 6.93 7.87
CA PRO A 147 -3.01 6.37 7.51
C PRO A 147 -2.95 4.90 7.04
N LEU A 148 -1.88 4.16 7.31
CA LEU A 148 -1.75 2.75 6.90
C LEU A 148 -2.86 1.88 7.52
N ASP A 149 -3.15 0.76 6.88
CA ASP A 149 -4.25 -0.14 7.29
C ASP A 149 -4.15 -0.60 8.74
N GLY A 150 -2.96 -0.99 9.18
CA GLY A 150 -2.67 -1.40 10.55
C GLY A 150 -2.90 -0.27 11.54
N GLY A 151 -2.62 0.98 11.14
CA GLY A 151 -2.96 2.17 11.91
C GLY A 151 -4.47 2.32 12.07
N GLN A 152 -5.23 2.17 10.98
CA GLN A 152 -6.70 2.23 11.00
C GLN A 152 -7.30 1.10 11.85
N ILE A 153 -6.81 -0.12 11.68
CA ILE A 153 -7.21 -1.28 12.50
C ILE A 153 -6.91 -1.00 13.97
N PHE A 154 -5.71 -0.51 14.29
CA PHE A 154 -5.32 -0.22 15.67
C PHE A 154 -6.17 0.90 16.30
N ARG A 155 -6.44 1.97 15.55
CA ARG A 155 -7.34 3.06 15.96
C ARG A 155 -8.74 2.52 16.27
N ASP A 156 -9.28 1.73 15.37
CA ASP A 156 -10.64 1.21 15.49
C ASP A 156 -10.73 0.12 16.55
N PHE A 157 -9.64 -0.59 16.86
CA PHE A 157 -9.54 -1.51 18.00
C PHE A 157 -9.47 -0.76 19.35
N MET A 158 -8.67 0.32 19.42
CA MET A 158 -8.47 1.10 20.64
C MET A 158 -9.67 2.00 20.98
N GLY A 159 -10.37 2.50 19.97
CA GLY A 159 -11.55 3.33 20.13
C GLY A 159 -11.25 4.80 20.44
N PRO A 160 -12.29 5.64 20.53
CA PRO A 160 -12.15 7.09 20.56
C PRO A 160 -11.47 7.63 21.82
N SER A 161 -11.54 6.92 22.95
CA SER A 161 -10.95 7.36 24.22
C SER A 161 -9.42 7.27 24.26
N ARG A 162 -8.79 6.56 23.31
CA ARG A 162 -7.35 6.31 23.29
C ARG A 162 -6.66 6.88 22.05
N ARG A 163 -7.25 7.92 21.44
CA ARG A 163 -6.73 8.58 20.22
C ARG A 163 -5.29 9.06 20.39
N GLU A 164 -4.96 9.65 21.54
CA GLU A 164 -3.60 10.12 21.83
C GLU A 164 -2.59 8.96 21.87
N ASN A 165 -2.96 7.81 22.45
CA ASN A 165 -2.09 6.63 22.46
C ASN A 165 -1.86 6.10 21.05
N VAL A 166 -2.90 6.06 20.22
CA VAL A 166 -2.81 5.60 18.82
C VAL A 166 -1.85 6.49 18.03
N ARG A 167 -1.97 7.81 18.20
CA ARG A 167 -1.08 8.81 17.59
C ARG A 167 0.38 8.58 17.97
N TRP A 168 0.67 8.51 19.27
CA TRP A 168 2.05 8.36 19.75
C TRP A 168 2.67 7.02 19.35
N VAL A 169 1.89 5.94 19.33
CA VAL A 169 2.34 4.65 18.79
C VAL A 169 2.74 4.81 17.32
N GLY A 170 1.92 5.48 16.50
CA GLY A 170 2.23 5.76 15.10
C GLY A 170 3.53 6.56 14.93
N VAL A 171 3.70 7.64 15.71
CA VAL A 171 4.94 8.45 15.71
C VAL A 171 6.17 7.60 16.06
N ILE A 172 6.10 6.83 17.15
CA ILE A 172 7.23 6.03 17.64
C ILE A 172 7.59 4.95 16.62
N VAL A 173 6.60 4.17 16.15
CA VAL A 173 6.84 3.08 15.21
C VAL A 173 7.38 3.62 13.88
N ALA A 174 6.78 4.68 13.33
CA ALA A 174 7.27 5.31 12.10
C ALA A 174 8.70 5.84 12.25
N SER A 175 9.03 6.48 13.38
CA SER A 175 10.39 6.99 13.64
C SER A 175 11.42 5.87 13.74
N LEU A 176 11.09 4.77 14.44
CA LEU A 176 11.97 3.61 14.55
C LEU A 176 12.22 2.95 13.19
N VAL A 177 11.17 2.79 12.38
CA VAL A 177 11.31 2.23 11.02
C VAL A 177 12.10 3.18 10.12
N ALA A 178 11.93 4.50 10.25
CA ALA A 178 12.72 5.48 9.50
C ALA A 178 14.22 5.38 9.84
N LEU A 179 14.58 5.29 11.13
CA LEU A 179 15.97 5.12 11.57
C LEU A 179 16.55 3.79 11.11
N TRP A 180 15.77 2.71 11.15
CA TRP A 180 16.19 1.41 10.62
C TRP A 180 16.40 1.45 9.10
N ALA A 181 15.51 2.10 8.36
CA ALA A 181 15.64 2.28 6.91
C ALA A 181 16.88 3.09 6.54
N LEU A 182 17.25 4.09 7.34
CA LEU A 182 18.47 4.88 7.17
C LEU A 182 19.73 4.03 7.32
N GLN A 183 19.76 3.09 8.28
CA GLN A 183 20.90 2.16 8.46
C GLN A 183 21.09 1.19 7.29
N LEU A 184 20.06 1.00 6.47
CA LEU A 184 20.06 0.11 5.30
C LEU A 184 20.14 0.89 3.97
N ASP A 185 20.45 2.18 4.02
CA ASP A 185 20.49 3.09 2.86
C ASP A 185 19.19 3.08 2.04
N ARG A 186 18.05 2.77 2.68
CA ARG A 186 16.72 2.78 2.06
C ARG A 186 16.12 4.17 2.14
N VAL A 187 16.73 5.12 1.43
CA VAL A 187 16.39 6.56 1.50
C VAL A 187 14.90 6.81 1.25
N PHE A 188 14.29 6.16 0.24
CA PHE A 188 12.86 6.31 -0.03
C PHE A 188 11.98 5.88 1.16
N LEU A 189 12.25 4.70 1.74
CA LEU A 189 11.51 4.20 2.90
C LEU A 189 11.74 5.10 4.13
N CYS A 190 12.96 5.57 4.34
CA CYS A 190 13.29 6.52 5.41
C CYS A 190 12.47 7.81 5.27
N MET A 191 12.45 8.43 4.07
CA MET A 191 11.68 9.65 3.82
C MET A 191 10.18 9.42 3.99
N MET A 192 9.65 8.31 3.47
CA MET A 192 8.24 7.94 3.61
C MET A 192 7.87 7.79 5.09
N MET A 193 8.66 7.05 5.87
CA MET A 193 8.39 6.81 7.29
C MET A 193 8.58 8.07 8.14
N ALA A 194 9.56 8.92 7.82
CA ALA A 194 9.74 10.21 8.48
C ALA A 194 8.54 11.15 8.22
N TYR A 195 8.04 11.17 6.97
CA TYR A 195 6.82 11.91 6.64
C TYR A 195 5.60 11.37 7.40
N LEU A 196 5.44 10.05 7.48
CA LEU A 196 4.35 9.44 8.27
C LEU A 196 4.48 9.75 9.76
N ALA A 197 5.69 9.72 10.33
CA ALA A 197 5.93 10.12 11.72
C ALA A 197 5.51 11.57 11.96
N TYR A 198 5.88 12.47 11.06
CA TYR A 198 5.47 13.88 11.10
C TYR A 198 3.94 14.04 10.99
N MET A 199 3.30 13.32 10.08
CA MET A 199 1.83 13.33 9.93
C MET A 199 1.11 12.88 11.20
N ASN A 200 1.54 11.77 11.82
CA ASN A 200 0.98 11.32 13.09
C ASN A 200 1.28 12.33 14.20
N TYR A 201 2.45 12.98 14.19
CA TYR A 201 2.75 14.03 15.16
C TYR A 201 1.86 15.26 14.98
N GLN A 202 1.43 15.61 13.77
CA GLN A 202 0.54 16.77 13.57
C GLN A 202 -0.94 16.47 13.89
N GLU A 203 -1.33 15.20 14.00
CA GLU A 203 -2.72 14.83 14.26
C GLU A 203 -3.17 15.33 15.65
N SER A 204 -4.01 16.37 15.67
CA SER A 204 -4.48 16.98 16.91
C SER A 204 -5.62 16.16 17.55
N PRO A 205 -5.64 15.96 18.89
CA PRO A 205 -6.68 15.17 19.57
C PRO A 205 -8.14 15.66 19.40
N GLY A 206 -8.36 16.82 18.76
CA GLY A 206 -9.67 17.48 18.64
C GLY A 206 -10.22 17.68 17.23
N GLU A 207 -9.48 17.37 16.14
CA GLU A 207 -9.91 17.71 14.76
C GLU A 207 -10.32 16.50 13.91
N GLY A 208 -10.44 15.31 14.51
CA GLY A 208 -10.89 14.09 13.83
C GLY A 208 -12.40 14.04 13.59
N GLY A 209 -12.95 15.05 12.91
CA GLY A 209 -14.17 14.91 12.13
C GLY A 209 -13.80 14.19 10.84
N VAL A 210 -14.55 13.15 10.51
CA VAL A 210 -14.48 12.34 9.28
C VAL A 210 -13.86 13.14 8.11
N ILE A 211 -12.57 12.96 7.86
CA ILE A 211 -11.91 13.60 6.72
C ILE A 211 -12.33 12.80 5.49
N THR A 212 -13.41 13.25 4.86
CA THR A 212 -13.67 12.99 3.45
C THR A 212 -12.74 13.89 2.64
N HIS A 213 -11.68 13.31 2.11
CA HIS A 213 -11.02 13.79 0.90
C HIS A 213 -10.92 12.64 -0.09
#